data_AF-A0A932V1Y8-F1
#
_entry.id   AF-A0A932V1Y8-F1
#
_cell.length_a   1.000
_cell.length_b   1.000
_cell.length_c   1.000
_cell.angle_alpha   90.00
_cell.angle_beta   90.00
_cell.angle_gamma   90.00
#
_symmetry.space_group_name_H-M   'P 1'
#
loop_
_entity.id
_entity.type
_entity.pdbx_description
1 polymer ?
#
loop_
_entity_poly.entity_id
_entity_poly.type
_entity_poly.pdbx_seq_one_letter_code
_entity_poly.pdbx_strand_id
1 'polypeptide(L)' 'MGNLGMMEILLIGIALLIFFGPSRLPELGKSLGKGIQEFKKASRELTDSVKEEVSSDKDKK' A
#
# COMPACT_ATOMS: atom_id res chain seq x y z
N MET A 1 -5.51 -29.10 -11.79
CA MET A 1 -4.40 -28.19 -12.12
C MET A 1 -4.01 -27.47 -10.84
N GLY A 2 -2.72 -27.48 -10.50
CA GLY A 2 -2.20 -27.29 -9.14
C GLY A 2 -2.51 -25.93 -8.53
N ASN A 3 -3.05 -25.95 -7.31
CA ASN A 3 -2.94 -24.81 -6.41
C ASN A 3 -1.49 -24.77 -5.94
N LEU A 4 -0.83 -23.62 -6.13
CA LEU A 4 0.44 -23.35 -5.48
C LEU A 4 0.25 -23.48 -3.97
N GLY A 5 0.75 -24.58 -3.42
CA GLY A 5 0.72 -24.85 -2.00
C GLY A 5 1.63 -23.90 -1.25
N MET A 6 1.37 -23.76 0.05
CA MET A 6 2.18 -22.90 0.93
C MET A 6 3.68 -23.25 0.85
N MET A 7 4.00 -24.53 0.65
CA MET A 7 5.38 -25.03 0.52
C MET A 7 6.09 -24.49 -0.73
N GLU A 8 5.39 -24.41 -1.87
CA GLU A 8 5.96 -23.94 -3.14
C GLU A 8 6.20 -22.43 -3.10
N ILE A 9 5.26 -21.68 -2.51
CA ILE A 9 5.42 -20.24 -2.26
C ILE A 9 6.62 -19.98 -1.35
N LEU A 10 6.81 -20.80 -0.30
CA LEU A 10 7.94 -20.66 0.61
C LEU A 10 9.29 -20.92 -0.11
N LEU A 11 9.37 -21.95 -0.95
CA LEU A 11 10.56 -22.26 -1.76
C LEU A 11 10.91 -21.10 -2.69
N ILE A 12 9.92 -20.54 -3.39
CA ILE A 12 10.12 -19.36 -4.26
C ILE A 12 10.57 -18.16 -3.42
N GLY A 13 9.96 -17.96 -2.24
CA GLY A 13 10.36 -16.92 -1.30
C GLY A 13 11.83 -17.05 -0.89
N ILE A 14 12.30 -18.25 -0.53
CA ILE A 14 13.70 -18.51 -0.18
C ILE A 14 14.63 -18.25 -1.37
N ALA A 15 14.27 -18.68 -2.57
CA ALA A 15 15.07 -18.41 -3.78
C ALA A 15 15.22 -16.90 -4.03
N LEU A 16 14.13 -16.13 -3.90
CA LEU A 16 14.15 -14.67 -3.98
C LEU A 16 14.97 -14.03 -2.86
N LEU A 17 14.88 -14.55 -1.64
CA LEU A 17 15.66 -14.08 -0.49
C LEU A 17 17.16 -14.33 -0.67
N ILE A 18 17.57 -15.39 -1.37
CA ILE A 18 18.99 -15.63 -1.70
C ILE A 18 19.44 -14.63 -2.78
N PHE A 19 18.62 -14.38 -3.80
CA PHE A 19 18.94 -13.46 -4.89
C PHE A 19 18.99 -11.99 -4.46
N PHE A 20 17.97 -11.55 -3.73
CA PHE A 20 17.83 -10.16 -3.29
C PHE A 20 18.41 -9.92 -1.89
N GLY A 21 18.49 -10.94 -1.05
CA GLY A 21 18.88 -10.83 0.35
C GLY A 21 17.68 -10.62 1.29
N PRO A 22 17.67 -11.23 2.50
CA PRO A 22 16.54 -11.13 3.43
C PRO A 22 16.34 -9.74 4.01
N SER A 23 17.35 -8.88 3.97
CA SER A 23 17.27 -7.50 4.44
C SER A 23 16.58 -6.57 3.45
N ARG A 24 16.52 -6.90 2.15
CA ARG A 24 15.93 -6.04 1.12
C ARG A 24 14.41 -6.01 1.19
N LEU A 25 13.76 -7.15 1.41
CA LEU A 25 12.29 -7.20 1.52
C LEU A 25 11.72 -6.28 2.62
N PRO A 26 12.22 -6.30 3.88
CA PRO A 26 11.72 -5.40 4.92
C PRO A 26 12.09 -3.93 4.65
N GLU A 27 13.21 -3.66 4.00
CA GLU A 27 13.62 -2.30 3.60
C GLU A 27 12.65 -1.72 2.56
N LEU A 28 12.33 -2.49 1.52
CA LEU A 28 11.33 -2.16 0.50
C LEU A 28 9.93 -2.05 1.10
N GLY A 29 9.56 -2.94 2.03
CA GLY A 29 8.28 -2.88 2.73
C GLY A 29 8.15 -1.60 3.58
N LYS A 30 9.23 -1.16 4.24
CA LYS A 30 9.25 0.09 5.00
C LYS A 30 9.10 1.30 4.08
N SER A 31 9.79 1.35 2.94
CA SER A 31 9.68 2.48 2.01
C SER A 31 8.31 2.56 1.35
N LEU A 32 7.79 1.41 0.88
CA LEU A 32 6.43 1.31 0.32
C LEU A 32 5.37 1.64 1.36
N GLY A 33 5.53 1.16 2.59
CA GLY A 33 4.60 1.44 3.69
C GLY A 33 4.51 2.92 4.02
N LYS A 34 5.65 3.62 4.07
CA LYS A 34 5.67 5.08 4.22
C LYS A 34 4.97 5.80 3.06
N GLY A 35 5.28 5.40 1.82
CA GLY A 35 4.63 5.97 0.63
C GLY A 35 3.11 5.78 0.63
N ILE A 36 2.64 4.57 0.97
CA ILE A 36 1.20 4.28 1.08
C ILE A 36 0.56 5.10 2.21
N GLN A 37 1.24 5.27 3.34
CA GLN A 37 0.75 6.06 4.47
C GLN A 37 0.59 7.54 4.10
N GLU A 38 1.59 8.12 3.44
CA GLU A 38 1.55 9.51 2.96
C GLU A 38 0.48 9.68 1.88
N PHE A 39 0.40 8.76 0.91
CA PHE A 39 -0.63 8.75 -0.12
C PHE A 39 -2.04 8.71 0.48
N LYS A 40 -2.27 7.85 1.47
CA LYS A 40 -3.56 7.75 2.18
C LYS A 40 -3.90 9.04 2.92
N LYS A 41 -2.91 9.72 3.51
CA LYS A 41 -3.11 10.99 4.21
C LYS A 41 -3.52 12.10 3.23
N ALA A 42 -2.76 12.27 2.14
CA ALA A 42 -3.07 13.25 1.10
C ALA A 42 -4.45 12.99 0.46
N SER A 43 -4.78 11.72 0.20
CA SER A 43 -6.09 11.34 -0.35
C SER A 43 -7.25 11.70 0.59
N ARG A 44 -7.05 11.58 1.90
CA ARG A 44 -8.04 11.97 2.92
C ARG A 44 -8.21 13.49 2.96
N GLU A 45 -7.12 14.24 3.02
CA GLU A 45 -7.16 15.70 3.01
C GLU A 45 -7.91 16.24 1.78
N LEU A 46 -7.62 15.70 0.59
CA LEU A 46 -8.35 16.04 -0.64
C LEU A 46 -9.84 15.71 -0.55
N THR A 47 -10.19 14.54 -0.01
CA THR A 47 -11.60 14.13 0.14
C THR A 47 -12.34 15.05 1.10
N ASP A 48 -11.71 15.41 2.21
CA ASP A 48 -12.30 16.28 3.23
C ASP A 48 -12.48 17.71 2.69
N SER A 49 -11.49 18.26 1.97
CA SER A 49 -11.60 19.58 1.32
C SER A 49 -12.72 19.62 0.26
N VAL A 50 -12.81 18.60 -0.59
CA VAL A 50 -13.90 18.50 -1.59
C VAL A 50 -15.26 18.37 -0.89
N LYS A 51 -15.33 17.66 0.23
CA LYS A 51 -16.57 17.49 1.00
C LYS A 51 -17.02 18.81 1.65
N GLU A 52 -16.10 19.63 2.15
CA GLU A 52 -16.39 20.94 2.73
C GLU A 52 -16.86 21.95 1.67
N GLU A 53 -16.24 21.96 0.49
CA GLU A 53 -16.66 22.82 -0.64
C GLU A 53 -18.07 22.45 -1.13
N VAL A 54 -18.36 21.15 -1.29
CA VAL A 54 -19.67 20.68 -1.78
C VAL A 54 -20.79 20.89 -0.74
N SER A 55 -20.49 20.88 0.56
CA SER A 55 -21.48 21.15 1.60
C SER A 55 -21.81 22.63 1.73
N SER A 56 -20.83 23.52 1.51
CA SER A 56 -21.01 24.98 1.62
C SER A 56 -21.86 25.58 0.50
N ASP A 57 -21.96 24.91 -0.65
CA ASP A 57 -22.78 25.33 -1.79
C ASP A 57 -24.27 24.94 -1.63
N LYS A 58 -24.57 23.92 -0.79
CA LYS A 58 -25.95 23.46 -0.56
C LYS A 58 -26.76 24.32 0.41
N ASP A 59 -26.11 25.11 1.27
CA ASP A 59 -26.81 25.98 2.23
C ASP A 59 -27.13 27.38 1.68
N LYS A 60 -26.69 27.71 0.45
CA LYS A 60 -26.93 29.01 -0.20
C LYS A 60 -28.01 29.00 -1.29
N LYS A 61 -28.74 27.90 -1.47
CA LYS A 61 -29.83 27.79 -2.45
C LYS A 61 -31.20 27.61 -1.80
#